data_AF-A0A4U7EK83-F1
#
_entry.id   AF-A0A4U7EK83-F1
#
_cell.length_a   1.000
_cell.length_b   1.000
_cell.length_c   1.000
_cell.angle_alpha   90.00
_cell.angle_beta   90.00
_cell.angle_gamma   90.00
#
_symmetry.space_group_name_H-M   'P 1'
#
loop_
_entity.id
_entity.type
_entity.pdbx_description
1 polymer ?
#
loop_
_entity_poly.entity_id
_entity_poly.type
_entity_poly.pdbx_seq_one_letter_code
_entity_poly.pdbx_strand_id
1 'polypeptide(L)' 'MKTITLDEEAYERLESHKREGESFSDVAMRIAGKRSWTEVAGFLSESEADELESLVREGRNRSVDKRDRPSG' A
#
# COMPACT_ATOMS: atom_id res chain seq x y z
N MET A 1 -22.33 -11.92 3.18
CA MET A 1 -21.28 -11.37 4.07
C MET A 1 -20.12 -12.34 4.07
N LYS A 2 -18.90 -11.87 3.84
CA LYS A 2 -17.68 -12.67 3.99
C LYS A 2 -16.85 -12.04 5.11
N THR A 3 -16.31 -12.85 6.00
CA THR A 3 -15.52 -12.38 7.15
C THR A 3 -14.08 -12.83 6.95
N ILE A 4 -13.14 -11.93 7.20
CA ILE A 4 -11.71 -12.22 7.25
C ILE A 4 -11.21 -11.97 8.67
N THR A 5 -10.30 -12.81 9.13
CA THR A 5 -9.61 -12.61 10.41
C THR A 5 -8.32 -11.86 10.14
N LEU A 6 -8.04 -10.84 10.94
CA LEU A 6 -6.78 -10.10 10.90
C LEU A 6 -5.97 -10.47 12.12
N ASP A 7 -4.64 -10.57 11.94
CA ASP A 7 -3.74 -10.48 13.07
C ASP A 7 -3.71 -9.05 13.63
N GLU A 8 -3.09 -8.89 14.80
CA GLU A 8 -3.09 -7.63 15.53
C GLU A 8 -2.35 -6.52 14.77
N GLU A 9 -1.22 -6.84 14.14
CA GLU A 9 -0.46 -5.89 13.31
C GLU A 9 -1.28 -5.39 12.10
N ALA A 10 -2.01 -6.30 11.45
CA ALA A 10 -2.89 -5.97 10.34
C ALA A 10 -4.09 -5.13 10.78
N TYR A 11 -4.66 -5.42 11.95
CA TYR A 11 -5.75 -4.62 12.53
C TYR A 11 -5.29 -3.20 12.86
N GLU A 12 -4.18 -3.04 13.59
CA GLU A 12 -3.61 -1.73 13.96
C GLU A 12 -3.30 -0.88 12.73
N ARG A 13 -2.73 -1.50 11.68
CA ARG A 13 -2.49 -0.81 10.41
C ARG A 13 -3.80 -0.33 9.79
N LEU A 14 -4.83 -1.16 9.76
CA LEU A 14 -6.12 -0.80 9.19
C LEU A 14 -6.79 0.33 10.01
N GLU A 15 -6.68 0.28 11.33
CA GLU A 15 -7.19 1.28 12.26
C GLU A 15 -6.45 2.62 12.11
N SER A 16 -5.12 2.62 11.97
CA SER A 16 -4.33 3.83 11.77
C SER A 16 -4.72 4.61 10.51
N HIS A 17 -5.30 3.92 9.52
CA HIS A 17 -5.76 4.51 8.28
C HIS A 17 -7.23 4.94 8.32
N LYS A 18 -7.98 4.63 9.38
CA LYS A 18 -9.40 4.92 9.51
C LYS A 18 -9.62 6.41 9.78
N ARG A 19 -10.51 7.03 9.00
CA ARG A 19 -10.93 8.42 9.22
C ARG A 19 -12.14 8.47 10.15
N GLU A 20 -12.38 9.64 10.73
CA GLU A 20 -13.55 9.86 11.60
C GLU A 20 -14.85 9.56 10.83
N GLY A 21 -15.72 8.73 11.41
CA GLY A 21 -16.97 8.29 10.79
C GLY A 21 -16.85 7.21 9.71
N GLU A 22 -15.65 6.75 9.36
CA GLU A 22 -15.42 5.73 8.32
C GLU A 22 -15.56 4.30 8.87
N SER A 23 -16.21 3.36 8.15
CA SER A 23 -16.22 1.95 8.56
C SER A 23 -14.93 1.22 8.13
N PHE A 24 -14.60 0.09 8.76
CA PHE A 24 -13.45 -0.70 8.32
C PHE A 24 -13.62 -1.25 6.90
N SER A 25 -14.86 -1.48 6.45
CA SER A 25 -15.14 -1.88 5.08
C SER A 25 -14.82 -0.74 4.11
N ASP A 26 -15.11 0.51 4.47
CA ASP A 26 -14.81 1.69 3.65
C ASP A 26 -13.29 1.91 3.57
N VAL A 27 -12.58 1.77 4.70
CA VAL A 27 -11.11 1.81 4.73
C VAL A 27 -10.52 0.74 3.81
N ALA A 28 -10.99 -0.51 3.94
CA ALA A 28 -10.53 -1.62 3.12
C ALA A 28 -10.79 -1.35 1.63
N MET A 29 -11.99 -0.88 1.28
CA MET A 29 -12.35 -0.51 -0.08
C MET A 29 -11.56 0.69 -0.60
N ARG A 30 -11.14 1.63 0.24
CA ARG A 30 -10.31 2.77 -0.16
C ARG A 30 -8.84 2.40 -0.34
N ILE A 31 -8.31 1.53 0.52
CA ILE A 31 -6.91 1.07 0.44
C ILE A 31 -6.76 0.07 -0.72
N ALA A 32 -7.69 -0.89 -0.82
CA ALA A 32 -7.71 -1.89 -1.89
C ALA A 32 -8.27 -1.32 -3.20
N GLY A 33 -9.17 -0.35 -3.12
CA GLY A 33 -9.69 0.42 -4.24
C GLY A 33 -8.67 1.44 -4.70
N LYS A 34 -7.61 0.95 -5.34
CA LYS A 34 -6.97 1.75 -6.36
C LYS A 34 -7.89 1.73 -7.57
N ARG A 35 -8.10 2.90 -8.17
CA ARG A 35 -8.32 2.99 -9.62
C ARG A 35 -7.45 1.93 -10.27
N SER A 36 -8.04 1.12 -11.14
CA SER A 36 -7.27 0.03 -11.74
C SER A 36 -6.01 0.66 -12.33
N TRP A 37 -4.82 0.10 -12.10
CA TRP A 37 -3.63 0.58 -12.80
C TRP A 37 -3.82 0.52 -14.32
N THR A 38 -4.75 -0.31 -14.78
CA THR A 38 -5.26 -0.34 -16.16
C THR A 38 -5.89 0.98 -16.60
N GLU A 39 -6.50 1.77 -15.73
CA GLU A 39 -7.02 3.11 -16.04
C GLU A 39 -5.90 4.16 -16.22
N VAL A 40 -4.70 3.87 -15.74
CA VAL A 40 -3.50 4.72 -15.87
C VAL A 40 -2.50 4.12 -16.88
N ALA A 41 -2.78 2.93 -17.40
CA ALA A 41 -1.94 2.25 -18.37
C ALA A 41 -1.91 3.05 -19.69
N GLY A 42 -0.70 3.34 -20.17
CA GLY A 42 -0.48 4.13 -21.39
C GLY A 42 -0.29 5.64 -21.17
N PHE A 43 -0.31 6.13 -19.93
CA PHE A 43 -0.04 7.54 -19.63
C PHE A 43 1.46 7.88 -19.53
N LEU A 44 2.30 6.87 -19.27
CA LEU A 44 3.75 6.99 -19.17
C LEU A 44 4.40 6.39 -20.42
N SER A 45 5.44 7.06 -20.92
CA SER A 45 6.38 6.46 -21.88
C SER A 45 7.15 5.30 -21.23
N GLU A 46 7.77 4.44 -22.03
CA GLU A 46 8.56 3.31 -21.51
C GLU A 46 9.66 3.77 -20.54
N SER A 47 10.37 4.86 -20.87
CA SER A 47 11.41 5.41 -19.99
C SER A 47 10.87 5.96 -18.66
N GLU A 48 9.70 6.60 -18.67
CA GLU A 48 9.07 7.10 -17.43
C GLU A 48 8.53 5.94 -16.58
N ALA A 49 8.08 4.85 -17.21
CA ALA A 49 7.69 3.63 -16.51
C ALA A 49 8.89 2.96 -15.85
N ASP A 50 10.02 2.85 -16.55
CA ASP A 50 11.27 2.28 -16.03
C ASP A 50 11.84 3.11 -14.86
N GLU A 51 11.76 4.44 -14.94
CA GLU A 51 12.16 5.34 -13.87
C GLU A 51 11.26 5.16 -12.63
N LEU A 52 9.94 5.11 -12.82
CA LEU A 52 8.99 4.87 -11.74
C LEU A 52 9.21 3.51 -11.08
N GLU A 53 9.46 2.45 -11.87
CA GLU A 53 9.76 1.12 -11.35
C GLU A 53 11.02 1.16 -10.48
N SER A 54 12.07 1.83 -10.96
CA SER A 54 13.34 1.97 -10.24
C SER A 54 13.16 2.68 -8.90
N LEU A 55 12.41 3.79 -8.87
CA LEU A 55 12.11 4.54 -7.65
C LEU A 55 11.29 3.73 -6.64
N VAL A 56 10.28 2.98 -7.11
CA VAL A 56 9.48 2.09 -6.26
C VAL A 56 10.34 0.97 -5.66
N ARG A 57 11.23 0.39 -6.47
CA ARG A 57 12.14 -0.68 -6.04
C ARG A 57 13.11 -0.17 -4.99
N GLU A 58 13.70 1.01 -5.19
CA GLU A 58 14.58 1.63 -4.23
C GLU A 58 13.86 1.99 -2.92
N GLY A 59 12.62 2.48 -2.99
CA GLY A 59 11.77 2.71 -1.82
C GLY A 59 11.52 1.44 -1.01
N ARG A 60 11.23 0.31 -1.68
CA ARG A 60 11.05 -1.00 -1.02
C ARG A 60 12.33 -1.49 -0.37
N ASN A 61 13.46 -1.40 -1.08
CA ASN A 61 14.75 -1.80 -0.54
C ASN A 61 15.08 -1.01 0.73
N ARG A 62 14.90 0.32 0.72
CA ARG A 62 15.09 1.17 1.92
C ARG A 62 14.16 0.80 3.08
N SER A 63 12.94 0.33 2.79
CA SER A 63 11.98 -0.08 3.80
C SER A 63 12.34 -1.43 4.43
N VAL A 64 12.92 -2.34 3.64
CA VAL A 64 13.44 -3.63 4.11
C VAL A 64 14.71 -3.43 4.94
N ASP A 65 15.64 -2.61 4.47
CA ASP A 65 16.90 -2.28 5.16
C ASP A 65 16.65 -1.66 6.55
N LYS A 66 15.59 -0.85 6.69
CA LYS A 66 15.14 -0.32 7.99
C LYS A 66 14.58 -1.38 8.94
N ARG A 67 14.03 -2.49 8.43
CA ARG A 67 13.49 -3.59 9.25
C ARG A 67 14.59 -4.57 9.69
N ASP A 68 15.66 -4.69 8.92
CA ASP A 68 16.81 -5.56 9.22
C ASP A 68 17.91 -4.89 10.07
N ARG A 69 17.79 -3.58 10.35
CA ARG A 69 18.64 -2.94 11.37
C ARG A 69 18.14 -3.33 12.76
N PRO A 70 18.92 -4.09 13.57
CA PRO A 70 18.60 -4.23 14.98
C PRO A 70 18.69 -2.83 15.60
N SER A 71 17.61 -2.41 16.26
CA SER A 71 17.63 -1.24 17.13
C SER A 71 18.71 -1.46 18.19
N GLY A 72 19.87 -0.83 17.99
CA GLY A 72 20.93 -0.70 18.97
C GLY A 72 20.83 0.66 19.64
#